data_AF-A0A090L7N0-F1
#
_entry.id   AF-A0A090L7N0-F1
#
_cell.length_a   1.000
_cell.length_b   1.000
_cell.length_c   1.000
_cell.angle_alpha   90.00
_cell.angle_beta   90.00
_cell.angle_gamma   90.00
#
_symmetry.space_group_name_H-M   'P 1'
#
loop_
_entity.id
_entity.type
_entity.pdbx_description
1 polymer ?
#
loop_
_entity_poly.entity_id
_entity_poly.type
_entity_poly.pdbx_seq_one_letter_code
_entity_poly.pdbx_strand_id
1 'polypeptide(L)'
;MERLVGQIKEGFAKAVQQASNNIAFTELPNCESLESIDRISIKLKDTIVSDDLKHRIIAGHHVQTFENIPILIRDEDNSKQTFMLAELSPVKGISVTTIGKKDVMIVKTPNHSVESKGKIMHPTQATLYKLVSEGRLSPNWWITKANKNEDCVYWFKKPNGSILGYIRPKLSKKHSTLIVKFMKHERDQQLRAAMLGSAILFFISEAYPHLSKALKDSIELQHGFHEALQ
;
A
#
# COMPACT_ATOMS: atom_id res chain seq x y z
N MET A 1 27.68 17.36 24.10
CA MET A 1 26.57 16.49 24.55
C MET A 1 25.23 17.23 24.66
N GLU A 2 25.19 18.50 25.07
CA GLU A 2 23.93 19.25 25.28
C GLU A 2 23.06 19.44 24.02
N ARG A 3 23.67 19.58 22.84
CA ARG A 3 22.96 19.72 21.56
C ARG A 3 22.12 18.49 21.16
N LEU A 4 22.61 17.29 21.48
CA LEU A 4 21.93 16.03 21.18
C LEU A 4 20.72 15.83 22.09
N VAL A 5 20.85 16.19 23.37
CA VAL A 5 19.76 16.16 24.35
C VAL A 5 18.68 17.19 24.00
N GLY A 6 19.06 18.35 23.47
CA GLY A 6 18.12 19.36 22.97
C GLY A 6 17.27 18.85 21.80
N GLN A 7 17.89 18.19 20.82
CA GLN A 7 17.20 17.61 19.66
C GLN A 7 16.27 16.45 20.06
N ILE A 8 16.69 15.63 21.02
CA ILE A 8 15.86 14.53 21.55
C ILE A 8 14.66 15.10 22.32
N LYS A 9 14.85 16.15 23.12
CA LYS A 9 13.76 16.82 23.85
C LYS A 9 12.78 17.52 22.90
N GLU A 10 13.25 18.14 21.82
CA GLU A 10 12.36 18.71 20.78
C GLU A 10 11.61 17.63 20.00
N GLY A 11 12.26 16.49 19.70
CA GLY A 11 11.63 15.34 19.04
C GLY A 11 10.55 14.70 19.92
N PHE A 12 10.83 14.54 21.21
CA PHE A 12 9.86 14.07 22.20
C PHE A 12 8.74 15.07 22.41
N ALA A 13 9.03 16.38 22.51
CA ALA A 13 8.00 17.40 22.63
C ALA A 13 7.09 17.42 21.40
N LYS A 14 7.62 17.28 20.19
CA LYS A 14 6.81 17.15 18.96
C LYS A 14 5.96 15.88 18.94
N ALA A 15 6.51 14.75 19.38
CA ALA A 15 5.78 13.48 19.46
C ALA A 15 4.68 13.50 20.55
N VAL A 16 4.97 14.09 21.71
CA VAL A 16 4.02 14.27 22.82
C VAL A 16 2.96 15.32 22.46
N GLN A 17 3.30 16.36 21.71
CA GLN A 17 2.33 17.35 21.24
C GLN A 17 1.47 16.80 20.09
N GLN A 18 1.98 15.87 19.28
CA GLN A 18 1.20 15.05 18.35
C GLN A 18 0.30 14.02 19.06
N ALA A 19 0.71 13.51 20.23
CA ALA A 19 -0.11 12.61 21.05
C ALA A 19 -1.13 13.38 21.93
N SER A 20 -0.81 14.61 22.32
CA SER A 20 -1.63 15.52 23.15
C SER A 20 -2.70 16.23 22.31
N ASN A 21 -2.36 16.59 21.07
CA ASN A 21 -3.36 16.95 20.06
C ASN A 21 -4.03 15.67 19.57
N ASN A 22 -5.01 15.22 20.34
CA ASN A 22 -5.90 14.10 20.07
C ASN A 22 -6.79 14.38 18.84
N ILE A 23 -6.19 14.78 17.71
CA ILE A 23 -6.83 14.83 16.41
C ILE A 23 -6.87 13.37 15.97
N ALA A 24 -7.92 12.68 16.39
CA ALA A 24 -8.30 11.43 15.77
C ALA A 24 -8.60 11.74 14.30
N PHE A 25 -7.60 11.55 13.44
CA PHE A 25 -7.82 11.62 12.01
C PHE A 25 -8.84 10.54 11.68
N THR A 26 -10.00 10.92 11.14
CA THR A 26 -11.06 9.99 10.74
C THR A 26 -11.02 9.69 9.24
N GLU A 27 -10.26 10.48 8.48
CA GLU A 27 -10.32 10.52 7.02
C GLU A 27 -8.93 10.68 6.39
N LEU A 28 -8.77 10.16 5.18
CA LEU A 28 -7.61 10.39 4.32
C LEU A 28 -7.75 11.73 3.57
N PRO A 29 -6.69 12.55 3.50
CA PRO A 29 -6.71 13.78 2.75
C PRO A 29 -6.54 13.56 1.25
N ASN A 30 -6.93 14.55 0.44
CA ASN A 30 -6.63 14.64 -1.00
C ASN A 30 -7.09 13.43 -1.85
N CYS A 31 -8.21 12.81 -1.47
CA CYS A 31 -8.76 11.64 -2.17
C CYS A 31 -9.95 11.97 -3.09
N GLU A 32 -10.28 13.24 -3.31
CA GLU A 32 -11.49 13.70 -4.00
C GLU A 32 -11.57 13.19 -5.44
N SER A 33 -10.43 13.11 -6.12
CA SER A 33 -10.35 12.54 -7.47
C SER A 33 -10.87 11.10 -7.58
N LEU A 34 -10.90 10.32 -6.50
CA LEU A 34 -11.39 8.94 -6.53
C LEU A 34 -12.91 8.85 -6.64
N GLU A 35 -13.66 9.90 -6.31
CA GLU A 35 -15.12 9.91 -6.40
C GLU A 35 -15.61 9.71 -7.84
N SER A 36 -14.93 10.31 -8.82
CA SER A 36 -15.36 10.32 -10.21
C SER A 36 -14.82 9.16 -11.05
N ILE A 37 -13.71 8.54 -10.65
CA ILE A 37 -13.00 7.53 -11.45
C ILE A 37 -13.60 6.13 -11.27
N ASP A 38 -14.03 5.48 -12.34
CA ASP A 38 -14.63 4.13 -12.24
C ASP A 38 -13.58 3.01 -12.34
N ARG A 39 -12.48 3.23 -13.07
CA ARG A 39 -11.42 2.23 -13.26
C ARG A 39 -10.03 2.85 -13.17
N ILE A 40 -9.18 2.21 -12.37
CA ILE A 40 -7.78 2.59 -12.25
C ILE A 40 -6.84 1.45 -12.62
N SER A 41 -5.62 1.79 -13.04
CA SER A 41 -4.51 0.86 -13.14
C SER A 41 -3.35 1.24 -12.23
N ILE A 42 -2.75 0.23 -11.61
CA ILE A 42 -1.56 0.32 -10.78
C ILE A 42 -0.43 -0.42 -11.50
N LYS A 43 0.70 0.26 -11.71
CA LYS A 43 1.85 -0.29 -12.44
C LYS A 43 3.15 0.32 -11.92
N LEU A 44 4.26 -0.40 -11.92
CA LEU A 44 5.57 0.22 -11.78
C LEU A 44 5.84 1.20 -12.93
N LYS A 45 6.51 2.32 -12.62
CA LYS A 45 6.96 3.28 -13.64
C LYS A 45 7.96 2.64 -14.60
N ASP A 46 8.91 1.90 -14.05
CA ASP A 46 9.85 1.05 -14.75
C ASP A 46 10.12 -0.22 -13.90
N THR A 47 10.81 -1.21 -14.48
CA THR A 47 11.12 -2.46 -13.77
C THR A 47 12.60 -2.57 -13.40
N ILE A 48 13.44 -1.57 -13.65
CA ILE A 48 14.90 -1.70 -13.56
C ILE A 48 15.31 -2.05 -12.13
N VAL A 49 14.90 -1.23 -11.16
CA VAL A 49 15.20 -1.45 -9.73
C VAL A 49 14.54 -2.73 -9.22
N SER A 50 13.32 -3.03 -9.71
CA SER A 50 12.59 -4.24 -9.31
C SER A 50 13.25 -5.52 -9.79
N ASP A 51 13.75 -5.53 -11.03
CA ASP A 51 14.40 -6.67 -11.67
C ASP A 51 15.80 -6.89 -11.05
N ASP A 52 16.56 -5.82 -10.82
CA ASP A 52 17.82 -5.88 -10.05
C ASP A 52 17.61 -6.49 -8.66
N LEU A 53 16.62 -5.98 -7.91
CA LEU A 53 16.29 -6.47 -6.58
C LEU A 53 15.93 -7.96 -6.61
N LYS A 54 15.14 -8.38 -7.61
CA LYS A 54 14.79 -9.79 -7.83
C LYS A 54 16.04 -10.65 -8.06
N HIS A 55 16.96 -10.21 -8.92
CA HIS A 55 18.19 -10.96 -9.18
C HIS A 55 19.07 -11.09 -7.94
N ARG A 56 19.26 -10.01 -7.17
CA ARG A 56 20.02 -10.04 -5.91
C ARG A 56 19.42 -11.02 -4.90
N ILE A 57 18.10 -11.02 -4.74
CA ILE A 57 17.40 -11.97 -3.85
C ILE A 57 17.59 -13.42 -4.32
N ILE A 58 17.49 -13.68 -5.63
CA ILE A 58 17.70 -15.02 -6.20
C ILE A 58 19.15 -15.49 -6.00
N ALA A 59 20.12 -14.59 -6.10
CA ALA A 59 21.53 -14.85 -5.83
C ALA A 59 21.85 -15.01 -4.33
N GLY A 60 20.85 -14.96 -3.44
CA GLY A 60 21.02 -15.18 -2.01
C GLY A 60 21.43 -13.95 -1.20
N HIS A 61 21.42 -12.75 -1.80
CA HIS A 61 21.69 -11.53 -1.05
C HIS A 61 20.49 -11.17 -0.16
N HIS A 62 20.75 -10.85 1.11
CA HIS A 62 19.78 -10.22 1.99
C HIS A 62 19.69 -8.74 1.67
N VAL A 63 18.63 -8.34 0.96
CA VAL A 63 18.48 -6.95 0.53
C VAL A 63 17.71 -6.16 1.58
N GLN A 64 18.47 -5.52 2.46
CA GLN A 64 17.94 -4.71 3.55
C GLN A 64 17.66 -3.25 3.15
N THR A 65 18.22 -2.81 2.02
CA THR A 65 18.02 -1.47 1.47
C THR A 65 17.87 -1.52 -0.05
N PHE A 66 17.03 -0.65 -0.59
CA PHE A 66 16.83 -0.49 -2.02
C PHE A 66 16.37 0.93 -2.34
N GLU A 67 16.63 1.37 -3.57
CA GLU A 67 16.18 2.67 -4.06
C GLU A 67 14.66 2.74 -4.10
N ASN A 68 14.11 3.94 -3.92
CA ASN A 68 12.67 4.14 -4.00
C ASN A 68 12.13 3.70 -5.37
N ILE A 69 11.08 2.88 -5.37
CA ILE A 69 10.48 2.34 -6.59
C ILE A 69 9.17 3.10 -6.88
N PRO A 70 9.09 3.88 -7.97
CA PRO A 70 7.88 4.61 -8.31
C PRO A 70 6.80 3.69 -8.91
N ILE A 71 5.58 3.88 -8.44
CA ILE A 71 4.36 3.20 -8.85
C ILE A 71 3.40 4.25 -9.39
N LEU A 72 2.87 4.03 -10.59
CA LEU A 72 1.90 4.89 -11.24
C LEU A 72 0.49 4.40 -10.93
N ILE A 73 -0.40 5.33 -10.58
CA ILE A 73 -1.84 5.10 -10.41
C ILE A 73 -2.56 5.95 -11.47
N ARG A 74 -3.22 5.28 -12.41
CA ARG A 74 -3.73 5.88 -13.64
C ARG A 74 -5.23 5.66 -13.79
N ASP A 75 -5.90 6.64 -14.35
CA ASP A 75 -7.31 6.55 -14.73
C ASP A 75 -7.41 5.82 -16.08
N GLU A 76 -7.90 4.59 -16.07
CA GLU A 76 -8.01 3.78 -17.30
C GLU A 76 -9.08 4.32 -18.26
N ASP A 77 -10.05 5.08 -17.76
CA ASP A 77 -11.13 5.67 -18.55
C ASP A 77 -10.69 6.98 -19.22
N ASN A 78 -9.76 7.71 -18.60
CA ASN A 78 -9.20 8.95 -19.12
C ASN A 78 -7.81 8.76 -19.73
N SER A 79 -7.74 8.00 -20.83
CA SER A 79 -6.50 7.78 -21.61
C SER A 79 -5.28 7.29 -20.79
N LYS A 80 -5.51 6.61 -19.67
CA LYS A 80 -4.45 6.16 -18.74
C LYS A 80 -3.63 7.31 -18.18
N GLN A 81 -4.24 8.48 -17.99
CA GLN A 81 -3.59 9.61 -17.34
C GLN A 81 -3.25 9.25 -15.89
N THR A 82 -2.01 9.49 -15.47
CA THR A 82 -1.60 9.35 -14.08
C THR A 82 -2.21 10.49 -13.26
N PHE A 83 -2.94 10.14 -12.19
CA PHE A 83 -3.55 11.13 -11.28
C PHE A 83 -3.03 10.99 -9.84
N MET A 84 -2.42 9.86 -9.51
CA MET A 84 -1.68 9.64 -8.25
C MET A 84 -0.39 8.87 -8.50
N LEU A 85 0.56 9.05 -7.59
CA LEU A 85 1.84 8.35 -7.54
C LEU A 85 1.96 7.63 -6.21
N ALA A 86 2.46 6.41 -6.24
CA ALA A 86 2.91 5.71 -5.06
C ALA A 86 4.42 5.50 -5.14
N GLU A 87 5.09 5.51 -3.98
CA GLU A 87 6.52 5.27 -3.88
C GLU A 87 6.75 4.19 -2.84
N LEU A 88 7.32 3.06 -3.28
CA LEU A 88 7.77 2.01 -2.39
C LEU A 88 9.17 2.37 -1.87
N SER A 89 9.30 2.48 -0.55
CA SER A 89 10.54 2.85 0.13
C SER A 89 10.83 1.89 1.29
N PRO A 90 12.09 1.47 1.49
CA PRO A 90 12.46 0.59 2.60
C PRO A 90 12.19 1.20 3.99
N VAL A 91 12.07 2.54 4.08
CA VAL A 91 11.87 3.25 5.36
C VAL A 91 10.40 3.54 5.64
N LYS A 92 9.67 4.02 4.63
CA LYS A 92 8.30 4.53 4.84
C LYS A 92 7.21 3.48 4.59
N GLY A 93 7.53 2.39 3.92
CA GLY A 93 6.52 1.52 3.30
C GLY A 93 6.16 2.08 1.94
N ILE A 94 4.87 2.22 1.66
CA ILE A 94 4.38 2.75 0.38
C ILE A 94 3.65 4.06 0.63
N SER A 95 4.24 5.18 0.22
CA SER A 95 3.58 6.50 0.34
C SER A 95 2.83 6.83 -0.94
N VAL A 96 1.59 7.27 -0.83
CA VAL A 96 0.73 7.67 -1.96
C VAL A 96 0.55 9.18 -1.93
N THR A 97 0.76 9.82 -3.08
CA THR A 97 0.63 11.26 -3.29
C THR A 97 -0.17 11.56 -4.55
N THR A 98 -0.77 12.75 -4.61
CA THR A 98 -1.31 13.29 -5.87
C THR A 98 -0.19 13.69 -6.83
N ILE A 99 -0.48 13.97 -8.10
CA ILE A 99 0.51 14.55 -9.04
C ILE A 99 1.10 15.87 -8.51
N GLY A 100 0.32 16.64 -7.75
CA GLY A 100 0.77 17.85 -7.06
C GLY A 100 1.63 17.61 -5.82
N LYS A 101 2.08 16.36 -5.57
CA LYS A 101 2.87 15.94 -4.41
C LYS A 101 2.21 16.22 -3.06
N LYS A 102 0.87 16.26 -3.02
CA LYS A 102 0.12 16.30 -1.76
C LYS A 102 -0.04 14.87 -1.24
N ASP A 103 0.23 14.67 0.04
CA ASP A 103 0.11 13.35 0.67
C ASP A 103 -1.36 12.90 0.72
N VAL A 104 -1.58 11.62 0.40
CA VAL A 104 -2.90 10.98 0.45
C VAL A 104 -2.91 9.95 1.58
N MET A 105 -2.01 8.97 1.54
CA MET A 105 -1.96 7.89 2.53
C MET A 105 -0.57 7.24 2.60
N ILE A 106 -0.33 6.52 3.68
CA ILE A 106 0.79 5.58 3.80
C ILE A 106 0.21 4.18 3.94
N VAL A 107 0.71 3.26 3.12
CA VAL A 107 0.33 1.87 3.10
C VAL A 107 1.51 1.05 3.61
N LYS A 108 1.28 0.25 4.67
CA LYS A 108 2.33 -0.60 5.27
C LYS A 108 1.94 -2.07 5.18
N THR A 109 2.94 -2.89 4.85
CA THR A 109 2.86 -4.35 4.97
C THR A 109 2.69 -4.76 6.44
N PRO A 110 2.19 -5.98 6.71
CA PRO A 110 2.04 -6.46 8.07
C PRO A 110 3.43 -6.71 8.68
N ASN A 111 3.59 -6.30 9.95
CA ASN A 111 4.88 -6.42 10.64
C ASN A 111 4.97 -7.74 11.41
N HIS A 112 3.93 -8.17 12.16
CA HIS A 112 4.07 -9.31 13.09
C HIS A 112 2.80 -10.15 13.35
N SER A 113 1.73 -9.97 12.57
CA SER A 113 0.48 -10.74 12.75
C SER A 113 0.17 -11.55 11.50
N VAL A 114 -0.04 -12.85 11.67
CA VAL A 114 -0.46 -13.79 10.61
C VAL A 114 -1.82 -13.40 10.02
N GLU A 115 -2.66 -12.76 10.83
CA GLU A 115 -4.02 -12.35 10.47
C GLU A 115 -4.06 -10.97 9.80
N SER A 116 -3.05 -10.12 10.04
CA SER A 116 -2.93 -8.83 9.38
C SER A 116 -2.31 -8.97 7.99
N LYS A 117 -2.93 -8.31 7.01
CA LYS A 117 -2.42 -8.19 5.63
C LYS A 117 -1.80 -6.82 5.35
N GLY A 118 -1.80 -5.94 6.34
CA GLY A 118 -1.25 -4.60 6.25
C GLY A 118 -2.19 -3.56 6.87
N LYS A 119 -1.84 -2.29 6.69
CA LYS A 119 -2.61 -1.17 7.18
C LYS A 119 -2.51 0.03 6.25
N ILE A 120 -3.57 0.83 6.25
CA ILE A 120 -3.66 2.11 5.55
C ILE A 120 -3.70 3.19 6.63
N MET A 121 -2.81 4.14 6.50
CA MET A 121 -2.51 5.14 7.51
C MET A 121 -2.69 6.53 6.90
N HIS A 122 -3.16 7.46 7.71
CA HIS A 122 -3.07 8.88 7.43
C HIS A 122 -1.59 9.28 7.26
N PRO A 123 -1.25 10.32 6.47
CA PRO A 123 0.13 10.79 6.33
C PRO A 123 0.83 11.17 7.65
N THR A 124 0.07 11.55 8.68
CA THR A 124 0.58 11.77 10.05
C THR A 124 0.84 10.48 10.83
N GLN A 125 0.75 9.33 10.17
CA GLN A 125 0.95 7.98 10.70
C GLN A 125 -0.14 7.46 11.66
N ALA A 126 -1.29 8.12 11.75
CA ALA A 126 -2.47 7.54 12.38
C ALA A 126 -3.00 6.36 11.52
N THR A 127 -3.27 5.20 12.14
CA THR A 127 -3.85 4.06 11.41
C THR A 127 -5.35 4.25 11.25
N LEU A 128 -5.85 4.27 10.01
CA LEU A 128 -7.28 4.41 9.71
C LEU A 128 -7.92 3.07 9.37
N TYR A 129 -7.22 2.24 8.59
CA TYR A 129 -7.72 0.92 8.20
C TYR A 129 -6.69 -0.15 8.49
N LYS A 130 -7.14 -1.26 9.09
CA LYS A 130 -6.38 -2.50 9.20
C LYS A 130 -6.95 -3.50 8.20
N LEU A 131 -6.09 -4.10 7.40
CA LEU A 131 -6.50 -5.20 6.53
C LEU A 131 -6.32 -6.49 7.31
N VAL A 132 -7.43 -7.20 7.52
CA VAL A 132 -7.46 -8.48 8.22
C VAL A 132 -8.04 -9.57 7.32
N SER A 133 -7.61 -10.80 7.55
CA SER A 133 -8.27 -11.98 6.97
C SER A 133 -9.38 -12.43 7.91
N GLU A 134 -10.61 -12.53 7.44
CA GLU A 134 -11.73 -12.95 8.28
C GLU A 134 -11.88 -14.49 8.25
N GLY A 135 -11.49 -15.17 9.34
CA GLY A 135 -11.87 -16.55 9.71
C GLY A 135 -11.31 -17.74 8.88
N ARG A 136 -11.04 -18.87 9.55
CA ARG A 136 -10.63 -20.15 8.91
C ARG A 136 -11.77 -20.88 8.15
N LEU A 137 -13.03 -20.47 8.29
CA LEU A 137 -14.21 -21.24 7.84
C LEU A 137 -15.18 -20.51 6.90
N SER A 138 -14.95 -19.23 6.60
CA SER A 138 -15.71 -18.51 5.56
C SER A 138 -14.86 -17.33 5.08
N PRO A 139 -14.06 -17.48 4.02
CA PRO A 139 -13.37 -16.35 3.49
C PRO A 139 -14.40 -15.50 2.73
N ASN A 140 -14.69 -14.29 3.20
CA ASN A 140 -15.32 -13.27 2.34
C ASN A 140 -14.41 -12.83 1.17
N TRP A 141 -13.32 -13.57 0.93
CA TRP A 141 -12.65 -13.76 -0.36
C TRP A 141 -12.91 -15.19 -0.86
N TRP A 142 -13.88 -15.42 -1.75
CA TRP A 142 -13.84 -16.66 -2.54
C TRP A 142 -12.93 -16.44 -3.75
N ILE A 143 -11.71 -16.98 -3.66
CA ILE A 143 -10.84 -17.23 -4.80
C ILE A 143 -11.33 -18.53 -5.43
N THR A 144 -12.04 -18.43 -6.55
CA THR A 144 -12.21 -19.59 -7.43
C THR A 144 -11.10 -19.54 -8.46
N LYS A 145 -10.37 -20.65 -8.63
CA LYS A 145 -9.48 -20.81 -9.77
C LYS A 145 -10.41 -20.86 -10.99
N ALA A 146 -10.43 -19.80 -11.79
CA ALA A 146 -11.08 -19.88 -13.09
C ALA A 146 -10.40 -21.02 -13.85
N ASN A 147 -11.21 -21.95 -14.36
CA ASN A 147 -10.76 -23.03 -15.22
C ASN A 147 -9.81 -22.47 -16.29
N LYS A 148 -8.76 -23.25 -16.60
CA LYS A 148 -7.64 -22.92 -17.50
C LYS A 148 -8.05 -21.96 -18.65
N ASN A 149 -7.96 -20.65 -18.42
CA ASN A 149 -7.81 -19.54 -19.39
C ASN A 149 -8.31 -18.14 -18.93
N GLU A 150 -8.78 -17.92 -17.71
CA GLU A 150 -9.28 -16.57 -17.29
C GLU A 150 -8.70 -16.07 -15.95
N ASP A 151 -8.54 -14.74 -15.84
CA ASP A 151 -7.76 -13.98 -14.86
C ASP A 151 -8.18 -14.17 -13.38
N CYS A 152 -7.22 -14.16 -12.44
CA CYS A 152 -7.50 -14.14 -10.98
C CYS A 152 -8.25 -12.85 -10.59
N VAL A 153 -9.38 -12.90 -9.86
CA VAL A 153 -10.15 -11.70 -9.47
C VAL A 153 -10.37 -11.65 -7.96
N TYR A 154 -10.04 -10.51 -7.33
CA TYR A 154 -10.34 -10.24 -5.92
C TYR A 154 -11.50 -9.25 -5.80
N TRP A 155 -12.45 -9.51 -4.90
CA TRP A 155 -13.64 -8.67 -4.73
C TRP A 155 -13.58 -7.87 -3.44
N PHE A 156 -13.95 -6.59 -3.51
CA PHE A 156 -14.25 -5.77 -2.34
C PHE A 156 -15.73 -5.84 -2.03
N LYS A 157 -16.07 -6.19 -0.78
CA LYS A 157 -17.45 -6.33 -0.33
C LYS A 157 -17.68 -5.69 1.03
N LYS A 158 -18.89 -5.20 1.25
CA LYS A 158 -19.41 -4.87 2.58
C LYS A 158 -19.74 -6.14 3.36
N PRO A 159 -19.86 -6.08 4.71
CA PRO A 159 -20.28 -7.22 5.52
C PRO A 159 -21.64 -7.81 5.12
N ASN A 160 -22.53 -6.99 4.58
CA ASN A 160 -23.84 -7.41 4.06
C ASN A 160 -23.76 -8.11 2.68
N GLY A 161 -22.56 -8.32 2.13
CA GLY A 161 -22.34 -8.97 0.83
C GLY A 161 -22.36 -8.05 -0.38
N SER A 162 -22.75 -6.78 -0.24
CA SER A 162 -22.77 -5.82 -1.35
C SER A 162 -21.37 -5.60 -1.92
N ILE A 163 -21.24 -5.65 -3.24
CA ILE A 163 -19.96 -5.51 -3.94
C ILE A 163 -19.63 -4.02 -4.13
N LEU A 164 -18.43 -3.62 -3.70
CA LEU A 164 -17.89 -2.27 -3.83
C LEU A 164 -17.01 -2.10 -5.07
N GLY A 165 -16.38 -3.19 -5.49
CA GLY A 165 -15.51 -3.21 -6.64
C GLY A 165 -14.72 -4.50 -6.70
N TYR A 166 -13.77 -4.56 -7.62
CA TYR A 166 -12.88 -5.71 -7.75
C TYR A 166 -11.52 -5.33 -8.30
N ILE A 167 -10.56 -6.21 -8.08
CA ILE A 167 -9.20 -6.17 -8.57
C ILE A 167 -9.02 -7.32 -9.56
N ARG A 168 -8.37 -7.06 -10.69
CA ARG A 168 -7.87 -8.11 -11.57
C ARG A 168 -6.46 -7.81 -12.06
N PRO A 169 -5.57 -8.80 -12.20
CA PRO A 169 -4.32 -8.62 -12.89
C PRO A 169 -4.60 -8.45 -14.38
N LYS A 170 -3.79 -7.61 -14.99
CA LYS A 170 -3.62 -7.53 -16.43
C LYS A 170 -2.17 -7.90 -16.68
N LEU A 171 -1.95 -9.18 -16.96
CA LEU A 171 -0.62 -9.72 -17.22
C LEU A 171 -0.23 -9.36 -18.65
N SER A 172 0.93 -8.73 -18.79
CA SER A 172 1.61 -8.60 -20.07
C SER A 172 2.96 -9.30 -19.99
N LYS A 173 3.54 -9.66 -21.13
CA LYS A 173 4.85 -10.35 -21.19
C LYS A 173 5.99 -9.62 -20.45
N LYS A 174 5.87 -8.30 -20.19
CA LYS A 174 6.93 -7.47 -19.59
C LYS A 174 6.54 -6.81 -18.26
N HIS A 175 5.25 -6.63 -17.99
CA HIS A 175 4.80 -5.89 -16.81
C HIS A 175 3.52 -6.47 -16.25
N SER A 176 3.47 -6.55 -14.92
CA SER A 176 2.23 -6.78 -14.20
C SER A 176 1.53 -5.44 -13.99
N THR A 177 0.31 -5.32 -14.48
CA THR A 177 -0.57 -4.20 -14.16
C THR A 177 -1.72 -4.73 -13.34
N LEU A 178 -2.13 -4.02 -12.29
CA LEU A 178 -3.33 -4.36 -11.54
C LEU A 178 -4.43 -3.37 -11.92
N ILE A 179 -5.61 -3.88 -12.28
CA ILE A 179 -6.79 -3.05 -12.56
C ILE A 179 -7.71 -3.11 -11.36
N VAL A 180 -8.13 -1.96 -10.85
CA VAL A 180 -9.20 -1.84 -9.87
C VAL A 180 -10.39 -1.22 -10.55
N LYS A 181 -11.56 -1.86 -10.43
CA LYS A 181 -12.84 -1.30 -10.88
C LYS A 181 -13.71 -1.03 -9.67
N PHE A 182 -14.12 0.23 -9.52
CA PHE A 182 -15.11 0.64 -8.54
C PHE A 182 -16.51 0.43 -9.10
N MET A 183 -17.46 0.07 -8.24
CA MET A 183 -18.86 0.02 -8.66
C MET A 183 -19.42 1.44 -8.79
N LYS A 184 -20.23 1.67 -9.82
CA LYS A 184 -20.76 3.01 -10.16
C LYS A 184 -21.57 3.67 -9.04
N HIS A 185 -22.24 2.85 -8.22
CA HIS A 185 -23.08 3.29 -7.11
C HIS A 185 -22.29 3.55 -5.83
N GLU A 186 -21.04 3.10 -5.76
CA GLU A 186 -20.17 3.32 -4.61
C GLU A 186 -19.23 4.47 -4.94
N ARG A 187 -19.57 5.69 -4.52
CA ARG A 187 -18.85 6.94 -4.86
C ARG A 187 -18.06 7.51 -3.68
N ASP A 188 -18.15 6.88 -2.50
CA ASP A 188 -17.44 7.32 -1.32
C ASP A 188 -15.92 7.34 -1.56
N GLN A 189 -15.34 8.54 -1.52
CA GLN A 189 -13.92 8.77 -1.75
C GLN A 189 -13.02 8.08 -0.71
N GLN A 190 -13.45 8.01 0.55
CA GLN A 190 -12.69 7.39 1.64
C GLN A 190 -12.66 5.88 1.46
N LEU A 191 -13.80 5.29 1.11
CA LEU A 191 -13.89 3.86 0.84
C LEU A 191 -13.09 3.46 -0.41
N ARG A 192 -13.16 4.28 -1.48
CA ARG A 192 -12.36 4.07 -2.68
C ARG A 192 -10.87 4.25 -2.42
N ALA A 193 -10.48 5.18 -1.53
CA ALA A 193 -9.09 5.32 -1.08
C ALA A 193 -8.63 4.09 -0.28
N ALA A 194 -9.49 3.53 0.59
CA ALA A 194 -9.20 2.29 1.29
C ALA A 194 -9.03 1.10 0.34
N MET A 195 -9.88 1.01 -0.69
CA MET A 195 -9.76 0.01 -1.76
C MET A 195 -8.47 0.20 -2.57
N LEU A 196 -8.08 1.43 -2.90
CA LEU A 196 -6.81 1.74 -3.56
C LEU A 196 -5.61 1.30 -2.70
N GLY A 197 -5.59 1.68 -1.42
CA GLY A 197 -4.53 1.27 -0.50
C GLY A 197 -4.43 -0.25 -0.36
N SER A 198 -5.57 -0.94 -0.35
CA SER A 198 -5.63 -2.40 -0.34
C SER A 198 -5.11 -3.00 -1.66
N ALA A 199 -5.47 -2.43 -2.80
CA ALA A 199 -5.00 -2.87 -4.10
C ALA A 199 -3.48 -2.68 -4.27
N ILE A 200 -2.90 -1.62 -3.69
CA ILE A 200 -1.46 -1.42 -3.65
C ILE A 200 -0.76 -2.54 -2.86
N LEU A 201 -1.34 -2.98 -1.73
CA LEU A 201 -0.82 -4.14 -0.99
C LEU A 201 -0.87 -5.42 -1.83
N PHE A 202 -1.99 -5.70 -2.50
CA PHE A 202 -2.09 -6.85 -3.40
C PHE A 202 -1.11 -6.76 -4.57
N PHE A 203 -0.89 -5.56 -5.09
CA PHE A 203 0.06 -5.33 -6.17
C PHE A 203 1.48 -5.74 -5.76
N ILE A 204 1.93 -5.36 -4.57
CA ILE A 204 3.27 -5.78 -4.11
C ILE A 204 3.30 -7.23 -3.62
N SER A 205 2.24 -7.76 -2.99
CA SER A 205 2.28 -9.13 -2.44
C SER A 205 2.13 -10.20 -3.52
N GLU A 206 1.27 -9.96 -4.52
CA GLU A 206 0.92 -10.96 -5.53
C GLU A 206 1.66 -10.75 -6.85
N ALA A 207 1.75 -9.50 -7.32
CA ALA A 207 2.35 -9.23 -8.63
C ALA A 207 3.87 -9.04 -8.57
N TYR A 208 4.40 -8.59 -7.42
CA TYR A 208 5.83 -8.35 -7.19
C TYR A 208 6.30 -8.89 -5.83
N PRO A 209 6.13 -10.20 -5.54
CA PRO A 209 6.36 -10.77 -4.21
C PRO A 209 7.77 -10.54 -3.66
N HIS A 210 8.78 -10.41 -4.53
CA HIS A 210 10.14 -10.06 -4.13
C HIS A 210 10.27 -8.64 -3.56
N LEU A 211 9.47 -7.68 -4.04
CA LEU A 211 9.39 -6.34 -3.46
C LEU A 211 8.73 -6.37 -2.09
N SER A 212 7.66 -7.17 -1.93
CA SER A 212 7.03 -7.36 -0.63
C SER A 212 8.01 -7.99 0.38
N LYS A 213 8.81 -8.97 -0.05
CA LYS A 213 9.86 -9.57 0.79
C LYS A 213 10.92 -8.54 1.17
N ALA A 214 11.51 -7.84 0.20
CA ALA A 214 12.52 -6.83 0.46
C ALA A 214 12.02 -5.74 1.43
N LEU A 215 10.77 -5.30 1.28
CA LEU A 215 10.18 -4.32 2.19
C LEU A 215 10.07 -4.86 3.62
N LYS A 216 9.67 -6.13 3.81
CA LYS A 216 9.60 -6.75 5.14
C LYS A 216 10.99 -6.84 5.77
N ASP A 217 11.97 -7.35 5.02
CA ASP A 217 13.36 -7.48 5.48
C ASP A 217 13.94 -6.11 5.90
N SER A 218 13.65 -5.04 5.13
CA SER A 218 14.04 -3.66 5.47
C SER A 218 13.41 -3.17 6.78
N ILE A 219 12.11 -3.45 6.99
CA ILE A 219 11.39 -3.00 8.18
C ILE A 219 11.88 -3.75 9.43
N GLU A 220 12.10 -5.05 9.33
CA GLU A 220 12.60 -5.88 10.44
C GLU A 220 13.98 -5.40 10.92
N LEU A 221 14.87 -5.06 9.99
CA LEU A 221 16.17 -4.48 10.31
C LEU A 221 16.05 -3.21 11.16
N GLN A 222 15.14 -2.31 10.78
CA GLN A 222 14.96 -1.04 11.50
C GLN A 222 14.46 -1.24 12.93
N HIS A 223 13.61 -2.23 13.16
CA HIS A 223 13.14 -2.56 14.51
C HIS A 223 14.26 -3.18 15.34
N GLY A 224 15.03 -4.12 14.76
CA GLY A 224 16.19 -4.72 15.44
C GLY A 224 17.28 -3.72 15.82
N PHE A 225 17.53 -2.70 14.98
CA PHE A 225 18.44 -1.60 15.34
C PHE A 225 17.90 -0.73 16.48
N HIS A 226 16.60 -0.53 16.57
CA HIS A 226 16.01 0.29 17.63
C HIS A 226 16.06 -0.44 18.99
N GLU A 227 15.85 -1.75 19.00
CA GLU A 227 15.94 -2.57 20.23
C GLU A 227 17.38 -2.71 20.74
N ALA A 228 18.38 -2.78 19.84
CA ALA A 228 19.80 -2.86 20.23
C ALA A 228 20.40 -1.56 20.80
N LEU A 229 19.66 -0.44 20.71
CA LEU A 229 20.07 0.88 21.19
C LEU A 229 19.32 1.33 22.46
N GLN A 230 18.44 0.49 23.01
CA GLN A 230 17.76 0.67 24.30
C GLN A 230 18.43 -0.17 25.38
#